data_AF-A0A1X7MR88-F1
#
_entry.id   AF-A0A1X7MR88-F1
#
_cell.length_a   1.000
_cell.length_b   1.000
_cell.length_c   1.000
_cell.angle_alpha   90.00
_cell.angle_beta   90.00
_cell.angle_gamma   90.00
#
_symmetry.space_group_name_H-M   'P 1'
#
loop_
_entity.id
_entity.type
_entity.pdbx_description
1 polymer ?
#
loop_
_entity_poly.entity_id
_entity_poly.type
_entity_poly.pdbx_seq_one_letter_code
_entity_poly.pdbx_strand_id
1 'polypeptide(L)'
;MASSSTPVLVGGGVVTAALLGWSVRELDEDSLPKVAVVAALFFIVSLINVPIGATTTHLLLTGLMGLVIGRATVPAVFIALVLQAVFFGFGGISTLGVNTVDMALPAVLWALAFAPLMRRAASPGRMAVLGAGVAALSVLSTALMVAAALTLSDAAYSARPKSC
;
A
#
# COMPACT_ATOMS: atom_id res chain seq x y z
N MET A 1 -19.37 -19.70 12.78
CA MET A 1 -19.40 -18.65 11.73
C MET A 1 -17.98 -18.12 11.45
N ALA A 2 -16.99 -19.00 11.32
CA ALA A 2 -15.60 -18.64 11.05
C ALA A 2 -15.07 -19.60 9.96
N SER A 3 -14.31 -19.23 8.92
CA SER A 3 -13.97 -17.95 8.30
C SER A 3 -12.88 -18.25 7.25
N SER A 4 -13.26 -18.48 5.98
CA SER A 4 -12.35 -18.94 4.92
C SER A 4 -11.28 -17.91 4.54
N SER A 5 -11.51 -16.64 4.82
CA SER A 5 -10.55 -15.54 4.64
C SER A 5 -9.66 -15.30 5.86
N THR A 6 -9.91 -15.95 7.00
CA THR A 6 -9.09 -15.74 8.22
C THR A 6 -7.61 -16.04 8.02
N PRO A 7 -7.17 -17.09 7.31
CA PRO A 7 -5.75 -17.30 7.06
C PRO A 7 -5.10 -16.14 6.29
N VAL A 8 -5.80 -15.58 5.30
CA VAL A 8 -5.32 -14.44 4.49
C VAL A 8 -5.28 -13.17 5.35
N LEU A 9 -6.32 -12.92 6.16
CA LEU A 9 -6.39 -11.76 7.05
C LEU A 9 -5.34 -11.83 8.17
N VAL A 10 -5.15 -13.00 8.78
CA VAL A 10 -4.13 -13.23 9.82
C VAL A 10 -2.74 -13.13 9.21
N GLY A 11 -2.50 -13.75 8.06
CA GLY A 11 -1.24 -13.65 7.33
C GLY A 11 -0.90 -12.20 6.97
N GLY A 12 -1.87 -11.48 6.40
CA GLY A 12 -1.75 -10.06 6.12
C GLY A 12 -1.40 -9.25 7.36
N GLY A 13 -2.15 -9.44 8.46
CA GLY A 13 -1.90 -8.75 9.74
C GLY A 13 -0.50 -9.04 10.32
N VAL A 14 -0.03 -10.28 10.26
CA VAL A 14 1.33 -10.65 10.71
C VAL A 14 2.39 -9.95 9.86
N VAL A 15 2.22 -9.94 8.53
CA VAL A 15 3.15 -9.25 7.63
C VAL A 15 3.12 -7.74 7.87
N THR A 16 1.93 -7.14 8.07
CA THR A 16 1.81 -5.72 8.42
C THR A 16 2.54 -5.40 9.72
N ALA A 17 2.36 -6.21 10.77
CA ALA A 17 3.04 -6.02 12.04
C ALA A 17 4.56 -6.09 11.90
N ALA A 18 5.07 -7.05 11.11
CA ALA A 18 6.49 -7.17 10.82
C ALA A 18 7.02 -5.94 10.03
N LEU A 19 6.29 -5.50 9.01
CA LEU A 19 6.66 -4.31 8.22
C LEU A 19 6.65 -3.05 9.06
N LEU A 20 5.65 -2.87 9.94
CA LEU A 20 5.58 -1.75 10.89
C LEU A 20 6.76 -1.77 11.85
N GLY A 21 7.05 -2.92 12.47
CA GLY A 21 8.21 -3.05 13.37
C GLY A 21 9.54 -2.79 12.68
N TRP A 22 9.66 -3.13 11.39
CA TRP A 22 10.85 -2.87 10.59
C TRP A 22 11.01 -1.39 10.18
N SER A 23 9.90 -0.70 9.92
CA SER A 23 9.88 0.67 9.38
C SER A 23 9.79 1.76 10.44
N VAL A 24 9.27 1.47 11.64
CA VAL A 24 9.11 2.46 12.72
C VAL A 24 10.44 3.08 13.14
N ARG A 25 11.56 2.39 12.92
CA ARG A 25 12.91 2.88 13.20
C ARG A 25 13.31 4.08 12.34
N GLU A 26 12.61 4.32 11.24
CA GLU A 26 12.81 5.47 10.36
C GLU A 26 12.04 6.72 10.83
N LEU A 27 11.25 6.62 11.91
CA LEU A 27 10.50 7.72 12.50
C LEU A 27 11.26 8.30 13.70
N ASP A 28 12.20 9.20 13.41
CA ASP A 28 12.88 10.04 14.40
C ASP A 28 12.25 11.45 14.47
N GLU A 29 12.66 12.26 15.45
CA GLU A 29 12.10 13.60 15.66
C GLU A 29 12.23 14.51 14.44
N ASP A 30 13.29 14.33 13.64
CA ASP A 30 13.57 15.15 12.45
C ASP A 30 12.74 14.72 11.24
N SER A 31 12.52 13.42 11.04
CA SER A 31 11.76 12.90 9.89
C SER A 31 10.25 12.88 10.12
N LEU A 32 9.81 12.85 11.38
CA LEU A 32 8.39 12.72 11.74
C LEU A 32 7.50 13.79 11.08
N PRO A 33 7.85 15.10 11.06
CA PRO A 33 7.04 16.12 10.39
C PRO A 33 6.91 15.86 8.89
N LYS A 34 8.01 15.47 8.23
CA LYS A 34 8.02 15.15 6.79
C LYS A 34 7.11 13.97 6.49
N VAL A 35 7.21 12.90 7.28
CA VAL A 35 6.37 11.71 7.12
C VAL A 35 4.90 12.04 7.33
N ALA A 36 4.57 12.84 8.36
CA ALA A 36 3.20 13.25 8.65
C ALA A 36 2.57 14.05 7.50
N VAL A 37 3.30 15.00 6.91
CA VAL A 37 2.80 15.78 5.76
C VAL A 37 2.57 14.89 4.53
N VAL A 38 3.50 13.97 4.24
CA VAL A 38 3.35 13.04 3.11
C VAL A 38 2.18 12.07 3.34
N ALA A 39 2.00 11.58 4.57
CA ALA A 39 0.85 10.75 4.95
C ALA A 39 -0.48 11.51 4.80
N ALA A 40 -0.53 12.78 5.25
CA ALA A 40 -1.70 13.63 5.11
C ALA A 40 -2.04 13.91 3.64
N LEU A 41 -1.03 14.17 2.81
CA LEU A 41 -1.21 14.35 1.37
C LEU A 41 -1.77 13.08 0.72
N PHE A 42 -1.20 11.93 1.03
CA PHE A 42 -1.70 10.64 0.55
C PHE A 42 -3.16 10.43 0.97
N PHE A 43 -3.48 10.68 2.25
CA PHE A 43 -4.83 10.58 2.76
C PHE A 43 -5.79 11.47 1.96
N ILE A 44 -5.51 12.76 1.81
CA ILE A 44 -6.38 13.69 1.07
C ILE A 44 -6.54 13.25 -0.40
N VAL A 45 -5.44 12.90 -1.07
CA VAL A 45 -5.48 12.53 -2.50
C VAL A 45 -6.21 11.19 -2.69
N SER A 46 -6.07 10.25 -1.76
CA SER A 46 -6.79 8.97 -1.82
C SER A 46 -8.31 9.11 -1.65
N LEU A 47 -8.78 10.22 -1.05
CA LEU A 47 -10.21 10.56 -0.99
C LEU A 47 -10.76 10.99 -2.36
N ILE A 48 -9.90 11.42 -3.28
CA ILE A 48 -10.30 11.72 -4.65
C ILE A 48 -10.48 10.39 -5.39
N ASN A 49 -11.74 10.01 -5.56
CA ASN A 49 -12.14 8.86 -6.35
C ASN A 49 -12.40 9.28 -7.79
N VAL A 50 -11.67 8.67 -8.73
CA VAL A 50 -11.92 8.85 -10.15
C VAL A 50 -12.71 7.63 -10.63
N PRO A 51 -13.94 7.81 -11.12
CA PRO A 51 -14.70 6.70 -11.71
C PRO A 51 -13.99 6.26 -13.01
N ILE A 52 -13.50 5.02 -13.04
CA ILE A 52 -12.93 4.42 -14.24
C ILE A 52 -13.79 3.20 -14.59
N GLY A 53 -14.68 3.36 -15.57
CA GLY A 53 -15.61 2.31 -15.98
C GLY A 53 -16.61 1.96 -14.87
N ALA A 54 -16.75 0.67 -14.58
CA ALA A 54 -17.69 0.16 -13.56
C ALA A 54 -17.13 0.19 -12.12
N THR A 55 -15.90 0.65 -11.93
CA THR A 55 -15.20 0.62 -10.63
C THR A 55 -14.69 1.99 -10.22
N THR A 56 -14.77 2.29 -8.93
CA THR A 56 -14.12 3.48 -8.34
C THR A 56 -12.68 3.13 -7.99
N THR A 57 -11.73 3.86 -8.59
CA THR A 57 -10.30 3.71 -8.27
C THR A 57 -9.79 4.93 -7.52
N HIS A 58 -8.97 4.68 -6.49
CA HIS A 58 -8.30 5.72 -5.72
C HIS A 58 -6.93 6.03 -6.33
N LEU A 59 -6.53 7.30 -6.27
CA LEU A 59 -5.18 7.69 -6.68
C LEU A 59 -4.16 7.26 -5.63
N LEU A 60 -3.35 6.26 -5.98
CA LEU A 60 -2.34 5.69 -5.10
C LEU A 60 -0.98 6.38 -5.34
N LEU A 61 -0.69 7.40 -4.54
CA LEU A 61 0.63 8.07 -4.50
C LEU A 61 1.72 7.23 -3.83
N THR A 62 1.45 5.96 -3.52
CA THR A 62 2.28 5.11 -2.66
C THR A 62 3.69 4.91 -3.21
N GLY A 63 3.84 4.72 -4.53
CA GLY A 63 5.17 4.60 -5.16
C GLY A 63 6.03 5.86 -4.99
N LEU A 64 5.42 7.06 -5.05
CA LEU A 64 6.13 8.32 -4.79
C LEU A 64 6.45 8.46 -3.30
N MET A 65 5.57 8.04 -2.40
CA MET A 65 5.87 8.01 -0.96
C MET A 65 7.11 7.14 -0.70
N GLY A 66 7.18 5.96 -1.32
CA GLY A 66 8.36 5.08 -1.25
C GLY A 66 9.65 5.81 -1.63
N LEU A 67 9.62 6.65 -2.66
CA LEU A 67 10.79 7.42 -3.09
C LEU A 67 11.14 8.58 -2.16
N VAL A 68 10.14 9.23 -1.56
CA VAL A 68 10.32 10.46 -0.76
C VAL A 68 10.65 10.17 0.70
N ILE A 69 9.96 9.21 1.31
CA ILE A 69 10.06 8.85 2.73
C ILE A 69 10.54 7.41 2.94
N GLY A 70 10.83 6.66 1.88
CA GLY A 70 11.44 5.35 1.99
C GLY A 70 10.55 4.38 2.77
N ARG A 71 11.14 3.80 3.81
CA ARG A 71 10.54 2.74 4.63
C ARG A 71 9.42 3.28 5.52
N ALA A 72 9.45 4.57 5.85
CA ALA A 72 8.38 5.26 6.57
C ALA A 72 7.05 5.31 5.77
N THR A 73 7.04 4.90 4.50
CA THR A 73 5.81 4.68 3.73
C THR A 73 4.88 3.68 4.41
N VAL A 74 5.42 2.63 5.05
CA VAL A 74 4.62 1.62 5.74
C VAL A 74 3.76 2.24 6.86
N PRO A 75 4.33 2.92 7.88
CA PRO A 75 3.53 3.53 8.94
C PRO A 75 2.66 4.68 8.42
N ALA A 76 3.13 5.45 7.42
CA ALA A 76 2.34 6.51 6.81
C ALA A 76 1.06 5.98 6.14
N VAL A 77 1.18 4.92 5.33
CA VAL A 77 0.04 4.27 4.67
C VAL A 77 -0.87 3.63 5.71
N PHE A 78 -0.32 2.91 6.69
CA PHE A 78 -1.12 2.27 7.74
C PHE A 78 -2.01 3.29 8.48
N ILE A 79 -1.43 4.40 8.93
CA ILE A 79 -2.19 5.45 9.63
C ILE A 79 -3.23 6.07 8.70
N ALA A 80 -2.89 6.37 7.44
CA ALA A 80 -3.87 6.90 6.50
C ALA A 80 -5.06 5.95 6.29
N LEU A 81 -4.82 4.63 6.18
CA LEU A 81 -5.87 3.63 6.06
C LEU A 81 -6.72 3.51 7.34
N VAL A 82 -6.11 3.63 8.53
CA VAL A 82 -6.85 3.69 9.79
C VAL A 82 -7.79 4.89 9.80
N LEU A 83 -7.30 6.07 9.42
CA LEU A 83 -8.12 7.28 9.35
C LEU A 83 -9.24 7.13 8.32
N GLN A 84 -8.98 6.48 7.18
CA GLN A 84 -10.01 6.21 6.17
C GLN A 84 -11.12 5.29 6.71
N ALA A 85 -10.74 4.24 7.41
CA ALA A 85 -11.69 3.30 8.01
C ALA A 85 -12.54 3.97 9.10
N VAL A 86 -11.93 4.82 9.94
CA VAL A 86 -12.62 5.48 11.05
C VAL A 86 -13.53 6.61 10.57
N PHE A 87 -13.05 7.49 9.68
CA PHE A 87 -13.82 8.68 9.27
C PHE A 87 -14.80 8.41 8.12
N PHE A 88 -14.48 7.48 7.22
CA PHE A 88 -15.27 7.26 6.00
C PHE A 88 -15.83 5.83 5.90
N GLY A 89 -15.49 4.93 6.82
CA GLY A 89 -15.92 3.54 6.76
C GLY A 89 -15.31 2.74 5.61
N PHE A 90 -14.29 3.27 4.92
CA PHE A 90 -13.63 2.58 3.81
C PHE A 90 -12.56 1.61 4.30
N GLY A 91 -12.49 0.42 3.70
CA GLY A 91 -11.33 -0.45 3.83
C GLY A 91 -11.27 -1.39 5.03
N GLY A 92 -12.35 -1.51 5.84
CA GLY A 92 -12.59 -2.57 6.84
C GLY A 92 -11.47 -2.84 7.86
N ILE A 93 -11.75 -2.76 9.16
CA ILE A 93 -10.73 -2.97 10.22
C ILE A 93 -10.04 -4.36 10.10
N SER A 94 -10.78 -5.38 9.67
CA SER A 94 -10.25 -6.73 9.44
C SER A 94 -9.29 -6.82 8.25
N THR A 95 -9.55 -6.06 7.17
CA THR A 95 -8.75 -6.03 5.93
C THR A 95 -7.60 -5.03 5.96
N LEU A 96 -7.53 -4.18 7.00
CA LEU A 96 -6.52 -3.14 7.18
C LEU A 96 -5.09 -3.66 6.98
N GLY A 97 -4.78 -4.83 7.52
CA GLY A 97 -3.46 -5.44 7.39
C GLY A 97 -3.10 -5.74 5.94
N VAL A 98 -3.94 -6.53 5.27
CA VAL A 98 -3.76 -6.89 3.85
C VAL A 98 -3.66 -5.65 2.98
N ASN A 99 -4.55 -4.67 3.16
CA ASN A 99 -4.52 -3.41 2.41
C ASN A 99 -3.20 -2.65 2.61
N THR A 100 -2.69 -2.61 3.84
CA THR A 100 -1.40 -1.97 4.12
C THR A 100 -0.26 -2.69 3.40
N VAL A 101 -0.26 -4.02 3.39
CA VAL A 101 0.76 -4.83 2.70
C VAL A 101 0.70 -4.58 1.20
N ASP A 102 -0.49 -4.68 0.59
CA ASP A 102 -0.68 -4.53 -0.85
C ASP A 102 -0.24 -3.15 -1.35
N MET A 103 -0.42 -2.11 -0.54
CA MET A 103 -0.10 -0.73 -0.91
C MET A 103 1.33 -0.33 -0.57
N ALA A 104 1.82 -0.67 0.62
CA ALA A 104 3.10 -0.19 1.11
C ALA A 104 4.27 -1.08 0.66
N LEU A 105 4.08 -2.40 0.55
CA LEU A 105 5.18 -3.30 0.22
C LEU A 105 5.72 -3.05 -1.21
N PRO A 106 4.90 -3.02 -2.27
CA PRO A 106 5.42 -2.73 -3.61
C PRO A 106 6.05 -1.36 -3.72
N ALA A 107 5.44 -0.36 -3.08
CA ALA A 107 5.96 1.01 -3.07
C ALA A 107 7.38 1.08 -2.51
N VAL A 108 7.64 0.45 -1.36
CA VAL A 108 8.97 0.41 -0.76
C VAL A 108 9.95 -0.41 -1.61
N LEU A 109 9.53 -1.56 -2.14
CA LEU A 109 10.39 -2.42 -2.96
C LEU A 109 10.85 -1.71 -4.24
N TRP A 110 9.93 -1.11 -4.99
CA TRP A 110 10.28 -0.39 -6.20
C TRP A 110 11.09 0.87 -5.91
N ALA A 111 10.79 1.57 -4.81
CA ALA A 111 11.59 2.71 -4.39
C ALA A 111 13.04 2.31 -4.08
N LEU A 112 13.25 1.23 -3.34
CA LEU A 112 14.59 0.71 -3.05
C LEU A 112 15.32 0.25 -4.31
N ALA A 113 14.63 -0.45 -5.21
CA ALA A 113 15.21 -0.92 -6.47
C ALA A 113 15.65 0.23 -7.39
N PHE A 114 14.89 1.32 -7.43
CA PHE A 114 15.15 2.47 -8.30
C PHE A 114 15.93 3.61 -7.62
N ALA A 115 16.12 3.57 -6.29
CA ALA A 115 16.88 4.58 -5.55
C ALA A 115 18.30 4.81 -6.09
N PRO A 116 19.11 3.78 -6.45
CA PRO A 116 20.44 4.00 -7.02
C PRO A 116 20.39 4.71 -8.39
N LEU A 117 19.37 4.41 -9.18
CA LEU A 117 19.15 5.02 -10.50
C LEU A 117 18.73 6.49 -10.36
N MET A 118 17.86 6.79 -9.39
CA MET A 118 17.46 8.17 -9.09
C MET A 118 18.61 9.01 -8.55
N ARG A 119 19.47 8.46 -7.68
CA ARG A 119 20.65 9.18 -7.17
C ARG A 119 21.66 9.53 -8.26
N ARG A 120 21.68 8.78 -9.37
CA ARG A 120 22.53 9.04 -10.55
C ARG A 120 21.86 9.93 -11.60
N ALA A 121 20.59 10.25 -11.45
CA ALA A 121 19.88 11.09 -12.38
C ALA A 121 20.28 12.56 -12.15
N ALA A 122 21.11 13.10 -13.04
CA ALA A 122 21.56 14.49 -12.96
C ALA A 122 20.55 15.49 -13.56
N SER A 123 19.57 15.04 -14.34
CA SER A 123 18.59 15.91 -15.00
C SER A 123 17.20 15.80 -14.37
N PRO A 124 16.49 16.92 -14.14
CA PRO A 124 15.13 16.93 -13.62
C PRO A 124 14.15 16.09 -14.45
N GLY A 125 14.28 16.11 -15.78
CA GLY A 125 13.45 15.32 -16.68
C GLY A 125 13.63 13.81 -16.48
N ARG A 126 14.87 13.34 -16.26
CA ARG A 126 15.13 11.93 -15.99
C ARG A 126 14.59 11.50 -14.63
N MET A 127 14.67 12.37 -13.62
CA MET A 127 14.05 12.12 -12.31
C MET A 127 12.53 11.99 -12.42
N ALA A 128 11.88 12.86 -13.21
CA ALA A 128 10.43 12.81 -13.42
C ALA A 128 9.99 11.51 -14.09
N VAL A 129 10.70 11.08 -15.15
CA VAL A 129 10.39 9.82 -15.86
C VAL A 129 10.60 8.60 -14.96
N LEU A 130 11.70 8.56 -14.19
CA LEU A 130 11.96 7.47 -13.25
C LEU A 130 10.90 7.43 -12.13
N GLY A 131 10.54 8.59 -11.57
CA GLY A 131 9.50 8.71 -10.55
C GLY A 131 8.13 8.25 -11.06
N ALA A 132 7.76 8.64 -12.29
CA ALA A 132 6.54 8.17 -12.95
C ALA A 132 6.55 6.65 -13.18
N GLY A 133 7.70 6.10 -13.60
CA GLY A 133 7.88 4.65 -13.75
C GLY A 133 7.70 3.90 -12.43
N VAL A 134 8.32 4.37 -11.35
CA VAL A 134 8.16 3.76 -10.01
C VAL A 134 6.72 3.85 -9.52
N ALA A 135 6.06 4.99 -9.73
CA ALA A 135 4.65 5.15 -9.38
C ALA A 135 3.76 4.14 -10.14
N ALA A 136 3.92 4.05 -11.47
CA ALA A 136 3.16 3.11 -12.30
C ALA A 136 3.41 1.65 -11.90
N LEU A 137 4.68 1.24 -11.73
CA LEU A 137 5.04 -0.11 -11.31
C LEU A 137 4.48 -0.47 -9.93
N SER A 138 4.49 0.49 -9.00
CA SER A 138 3.92 0.31 -7.66
C SER A 138 2.42 0.07 -7.73
N VAL A 139 1.67 0.89 -8.49
CA VAL A 139 0.22 0.72 -8.66
C VAL A 139 -0.12 -0.61 -9.32
N LEU A 140 0.59 -0.99 -10.39
CA LEU A 140 0.39 -2.27 -11.07
C LEU A 140 0.64 -3.46 -10.14
N SER A 141 1.70 -3.38 -9.32
CA SER A 141 2.05 -4.43 -8.37
C SER A 141 1.04 -4.52 -7.23
N THR A 142 0.55 -3.38 -6.73
CA THR A 142 -0.54 -3.36 -5.76
C THR A 142 -1.81 -4.02 -6.33
N ALA A 143 -2.19 -3.70 -7.57
CA ALA A 143 -3.34 -4.32 -8.22
C ALA A 143 -3.18 -5.85 -8.35
N LEU A 144 -1.97 -6.31 -8.67
CA LEU A 144 -1.65 -7.74 -8.75
C LEU A 144 -1.74 -8.42 -7.38
N MET A 145 -1.22 -7.78 -6.33
CA MET A 145 -1.29 -8.30 -4.96
C MET A 145 -2.72 -8.38 -4.45
N VAL A 146 -3.53 -7.35 -4.71
CA VAL A 146 -4.97 -7.37 -4.38
C VAL A 146 -5.67 -8.51 -5.13
N ALA A 147 -5.41 -8.69 -6.43
CA ALA A 147 -5.96 -9.80 -7.19
C ALA A 147 -5.52 -11.17 -6.64
N ALA A 148 -4.27 -11.30 -6.20
CA ALA A 148 -3.78 -12.51 -5.54
C ALA A 148 -4.46 -12.76 -4.19
N ALA A 149 -4.63 -11.73 -3.35
CA ALA A 149 -5.32 -11.83 -2.07
C ALA A 149 -6.80 -12.25 -2.24
N LEU A 150 -7.47 -11.71 -3.27
CA LEU A 150 -8.84 -12.08 -3.63
C LEU A 150 -8.92 -13.53 -4.12
N THR A 151 -8.04 -13.94 -5.05
CA THR A 151 -8.03 -15.31 -5.57
C THR A 151 -7.68 -16.34 -4.51
N LEU A 152 -6.78 -16.05 -3.58
CA LEU A 152 -6.48 -16.93 -2.44
C LEU A 152 -7.65 -17.02 -1.47
N SER A 153 -8.37 -15.91 -1.27
CA SER A 153 -9.58 -15.90 -0.44
C SER A 153 -10.72 -16.69 -1.08
N ASP A 154 -10.81 -16.69 -2.41
CA ASP A 154 -11.85 -17.37 -3.18
C ASP A 154 -11.51 -18.84 -3.52
N ALA A 155 -10.24 -19.20 -3.69
CA ALA A 155 -9.79 -20.58 -3.81
C ALA A 155 -10.02 -21.38 -2.51
N ALA A 156 -9.93 -20.70 -1.36
CA ALA A 156 -10.37 -21.26 -0.08
C ALA A 156 -11.89 -21.52 -0.03
N TYR A 157 -12.68 -20.90 -0.92
CA TYR A 157 -14.12 -21.10 -1.08
C TYR A 157 -14.45 -22.23 -2.08
N SER A 158 -13.67 -22.41 -3.16
CA SER A 158 -13.93 -23.40 -4.22
C SER A 158 -13.51 -24.85 -3.92
N ALA A 159 -12.71 -25.09 -2.87
CA ALA A 159 -12.23 -26.42 -2.50
C ALA A 159 -13.26 -27.31 -1.74
N ARG A 160 -14.52 -26.86 -1.56
CA ARG A 160 -15.60 -27.75 -1.11
C ARG A 160 -16.15 -28.53 -2.30
N PRO A 161 -16.11 -29.88 -2.33
CA PRO A 161 -16.93 -30.62 -3.27
C PRO A 161 -18.38 -30.22 -3.04
N LYS A 162 -19.04 -29.80 -4.13
CA LYS A 162 -20.49 -29.62 -4.15
C LYS A 162 -21.08 -31.02 -3.92
N SER A 163 -21.43 -31.33 -2.69
CA SER A 163 -22.13 -32.56 -2.32
C SER A 163 -23.36 -32.18 -1.51
N CYS A 164 -24.49 -32.29 -2.23
CA CYS A 164 -25.91 -32.13 -1.86
C CYS A 164 -26.39 -30.77 -1.37
#